data_AF-A0A7C5QNZ0-F1
#
_entry.id   AF-A0A7C5QNZ0-F1
#
_cell.length_a   1.000
_cell.length_b   1.000
_cell.length_c   1.000
_cell.angle_alpha   90.00
_cell.angle_beta   90.00
_cell.angle_gamma   90.00
#
_symmetry.space_group_name_H-M   'P 1'
#
loop_
_entity.id
_entity.type
_entity.pdbx_description
1 polymer ?
#
loop_
_entity_poly.entity_id
_entity_poly.type
_entity_poly.pdbx_seq_one_letter_code
_entity_poly.pdbx_strand_id
1 'polypeptide(L)'
;MKMRVFCAFCVLAWTTAHGDGLRKKLIETGWDMPDTRRLRENLATMEQRPFDGVVLEAIGRRSDGKPCRMRETFSAEPWREEWFRSCLEDLRACQFKRFTDNFLLVGANPGNVDWSDDDGWRQVVDHWRMAARLAKQGGLKGILFDPEPYTEPYKQFQRAPCADNARRRGRDIMRAVAAEFPDITLFCYFANSVQPNEGYGLLPSFLDGWLDAAPPTVTIVDGCESAYRYKTVNQYLEAAVNIKGDCQQYVSPENRAKYRAQVQVSFGIYLDAYANPPSSPWYVPGGVETLRANVTAAMRIADEYVWIYGEKSRWWPTPTWNEALPGCESLLAFARDPIGYAREQIARGIGPVALTNNWSVWQADGSKGTFTWDAQIASGLVTQAAHGCFIQSIAVNPGERYAVRARCRVQGSGEALIRIRWQTADHQWTAETQDVPMIPDNTGEIFGVVTVPETAGRLSVLLLVKGQRNRQDVAVLHDIRLYRLK
;
A
#
# COMPACT_ATOMS: atom_id res chain seq x y z
N MET A 1 -46.04 -6.87 -29.53
CA MET A 1 -45.58 -5.99 -28.44
C MET A 1 -44.10 -6.30 -28.19
N LYS A 2 -43.19 -5.57 -28.86
CA LYS A 2 -41.73 -5.81 -28.82
C LYS A 2 -41.13 -4.92 -27.74
N MET A 3 -40.61 -5.53 -26.69
CA MET A 3 -39.97 -4.84 -25.56
C MET A 3 -38.60 -4.33 -26.02
N ARG A 4 -38.46 -3.01 -26.18
CA ARG A 4 -37.20 -2.33 -26.47
C ARG A 4 -36.47 -2.13 -25.13
N VAL A 5 -35.39 -2.87 -24.92
CA VAL A 5 -34.45 -2.61 -23.82
C VAL A 5 -33.56 -1.44 -24.24
N PHE A 6 -33.73 -0.30 -23.59
CA PHE A 6 -32.91 0.90 -23.79
C PHE A 6 -31.68 0.82 -22.87
N CYS A 7 -30.52 0.43 -23.40
CA CYS A 7 -29.24 0.58 -22.71
C CYS A 7 -28.74 2.01 -22.92
N ALA A 8 -28.96 2.89 -21.95
CA ALA A 8 -28.41 4.24 -21.96
C ALA A 8 -26.92 4.20 -21.60
N PHE A 9 -26.03 4.25 -22.60
CA PHE A 9 -24.62 4.50 -22.40
C PHE A 9 -24.40 6.01 -22.27
N CYS A 10 -24.25 6.50 -21.03
CA CYS A 10 -23.83 7.88 -20.79
C CYS A 10 -22.37 8.07 -21.23
N VAL A 11 -22.18 8.98 -22.19
CA VAL A 11 -20.86 9.44 -22.64
C VAL A 11 -20.37 10.51 -21.67
N LEU A 12 -19.58 10.11 -20.67
CA LEU A 12 -18.73 11.04 -19.93
C LEU A 12 -17.36 11.06 -20.61
N ALA A 13 -17.00 12.20 -21.19
CA ALA A 13 -15.64 12.47 -21.63
C ALA A 13 -14.78 12.68 -20.38
N TRP A 14 -14.05 11.65 -19.96
CA TRP A 14 -13.02 11.78 -18.93
C TRP A 14 -11.74 12.24 -19.61
N THR A 15 -11.35 13.49 -19.38
CA THR A 15 -9.95 13.92 -19.52
C THR A 15 -9.17 13.30 -18.36
N THR A 16 -8.58 12.13 -18.56
CA THR A 16 -7.69 11.53 -17.56
C THR A 16 -6.30 12.13 -17.72
N ALA A 17 -6.02 13.21 -16.97
CA ALA A 17 -4.66 13.36 -16.46
C ALA A 17 -4.34 12.06 -15.73
N HIS A 18 -3.29 11.35 -16.15
CA HIS A 18 -2.73 10.27 -15.34
C HIS A 18 -2.16 10.94 -14.11
N GLY A 19 -2.98 11.11 -13.07
CA GLY A 19 -2.42 11.09 -11.74
C GLY A 19 -1.83 9.71 -11.62
N ASP A 20 -0.50 9.61 -11.63
CA ASP A 20 0.18 8.54 -10.90
C ASP A 20 -0.31 8.67 -9.46
N GLY A 21 -1.48 8.08 -9.17
CA GLY A 21 -1.99 7.99 -7.82
C GLY A 21 -0.86 7.39 -7.00
N LEU A 22 -0.58 7.99 -5.83
CA LEU A 22 0.50 7.52 -4.95
C LEU A 22 0.45 6.00 -4.87
N ARG A 23 1.52 5.36 -5.36
CA ARG A 23 1.64 3.92 -5.39
C ARG A 23 1.57 3.43 -3.94
N LYS A 24 0.63 2.53 -3.66
CA LYS A 24 0.51 1.89 -2.35
C LYS A 24 1.72 1.00 -2.10
N LYS A 25 2.17 0.96 -0.85
CA LYS A 25 3.38 0.28 -0.42
C LYS A 25 3.09 -0.72 0.69
N LEU A 26 3.76 -1.86 0.63
CA LEU A 26 3.75 -2.85 1.70
C LEU A 26 5.03 -2.74 2.52
N ILE A 27 4.88 -2.52 3.83
CA ILE A 27 5.98 -2.46 4.78
C ILE A 27 5.99 -3.72 5.63
N GLU A 28 7.14 -4.38 5.72
CA GLU A 28 7.33 -5.51 6.62
C GLU A 28 7.75 -5.05 8.00
N THR A 29 7.21 -5.70 9.02
CA THR A 29 7.61 -5.56 10.41
C THR A 29 7.18 -6.80 11.19
N GLY A 30 7.65 -6.93 12.44
CA GLY A 30 7.36 -8.09 13.26
C GLY A 30 8.55 -8.47 14.12
N TRP A 31 8.45 -9.63 14.75
CA TRP A 31 9.54 -10.17 15.58
C TRP A 31 10.76 -10.60 14.77
N ASP A 32 10.66 -10.62 13.44
CA ASP A 32 11.76 -10.94 12.54
C ASP A 32 12.52 -9.73 11.99
N MET A 33 12.13 -8.51 12.35
CA MET A 33 12.79 -7.28 11.92
C MET A 33 14.33 -7.37 12.06
N PRO A 34 15.08 -6.94 11.04
CA PRO A 34 16.53 -7.00 11.09
C PRO A 34 17.10 -5.85 11.93
N ASP A 35 18.31 -6.05 12.47
CA ASP A 35 19.16 -4.92 12.82
C ASP A 35 19.89 -4.41 11.55
N THR A 36 20.58 -3.27 11.64
CA THR A 36 21.30 -2.68 10.49
C THR A 36 22.28 -3.65 9.82
N ARG A 37 22.96 -4.49 10.61
CA ARG A 37 23.92 -5.47 10.10
C ARG A 37 23.21 -6.57 9.33
N ARG A 38 22.18 -7.18 9.92
CA ARG A 38 21.38 -8.24 9.29
C ARG A 38 20.70 -7.73 8.03
N LEU A 39 20.22 -6.48 8.03
CA LEU A 39 19.68 -5.83 6.84
C LEU A 39 20.73 -5.81 5.73
N ARG A 40 21.92 -5.27 6.00
CA ARG A 40 23.02 -5.21 5.01
C ARG A 40 23.39 -6.60 4.47
N GLU A 41 23.53 -7.58 5.36
CA GLU A 41 23.95 -8.94 4.99
C GLU A 41 22.90 -9.70 4.17
N ASN A 42 21.61 -9.37 4.33
CA ASN A 42 20.50 -10.14 3.75
C ASN A 42 19.64 -9.35 2.74
N LEU A 43 19.99 -8.09 2.45
CA LEU A 43 19.17 -7.17 1.65
C LEU A 43 18.71 -7.77 0.33
N ALA A 44 19.61 -8.41 -0.42
CA ALA A 44 19.29 -9.00 -1.72
C ALA A 44 18.23 -10.11 -1.65
N THR A 45 18.19 -10.86 -0.54
CA THR A 45 17.17 -11.89 -0.29
C THR A 45 15.88 -11.27 0.20
N MET A 46 15.96 -10.27 1.09
CA MET A 46 14.79 -9.54 1.57
C MET A 46 14.07 -8.81 0.41
N GLU A 47 14.83 -8.25 -0.53
CA GLU A 47 14.31 -7.64 -1.77
C GLU A 47 13.78 -8.67 -2.79
N GLN A 48 13.61 -9.94 -2.43
CA GLN A 48 12.80 -10.90 -3.20
C GLN A 48 11.39 -11.05 -2.64
N ARG A 49 11.13 -10.56 -1.42
CA ARG A 49 9.84 -10.68 -0.71
C ARG A 49 8.83 -9.61 -1.13
N PRO A 50 7.54 -9.68 -0.78
CA PRO A 50 6.53 -8.79 -1.35
C PRO A 50 6.45 -7.40 -0.68
N PHE A 51 7.58 -6.75 -0.41
CA PHE A 51 7.65 -5.49 0.33
C PHE A 51 8.42 -4.38 -0.40
N ASP A 52 8.04 -3.14 -0.13
CA ASP A 52 8.68 -1.90 -0.57
C ASP A 52 9.60 -1.29 0.51
N GLY A 53 9.66 -1.93 1.67
CA GLY A 53 10.58 -1.58 2.74
C GLY A 53 10.29 -2.37 4.01
N VAL A 54 11.14 -2.14 5.02
CA VAL A 54 11.09 -2.85 6.30
C VAL A 54 11.20 -1.88 7.46
N VAL A 55 10.69 -2.28 8.60
CA VAL A 55 11.05 -1.70 9.90
C VAL A 55 12.31 -2.40 10.39
N LEU A 56 13.27 -1.65 10.91
CA LEU A 56 14.54 -2.19 11.40
C LEU A 56 14.95 -1.58 12.76
N GLU A 57 15.77 -2.33 13.50
CA GLU A 57 16.40 -1.83 14.72
C GLU A 57 17.81 -1.28 14.45
N ALA A 58 18.20 -0.24 15.18
CA ALA A 58 19.61 0.15 15.32
C ALA A 58 20.08 -0.19 16.74
N ILE A 59 21.16 -0.97 16.82
CA ILE A 59 21.75 -1.41 18.08
C ILE A 59 23.19 -0.93 18.14
N GLY A 60 23.39 0.20 18.84
CA GLY A 60 24.69 0.75 19.09
C GLY A 60 25.47 -0.04 20.14
N ARG A 61 26.76 0.29 20.31
CA ARG A 61 27.65 -0.28 21.31
C ARG A 61 28.19 0.80 22.23
N ARG A 62 27.86 0.69 23.52
CA ARG A 62 28.31 1.59 24.58
C ARG A 62 29.81 1.40 24.85
N SER A 63 30.41 2.38 25.52
CA SER A 63 31.83 2.33 25.92
C SER A 63 32.18 1.17 26.86
N ASP A 64 31.21 0.64 27.61
CA ASP A 64 31.35 -0.55 28.46
C ASP A 64 31.10 -1.87 27.70
N GLY A 65 30.91 -1.81 26.38
CA GLY A 65 30.67 -2.95 25.51
C GLY A 65 29.23 -3.43 25.44
N LYS A 66 28.31 -2.89 26.27
CA LYS A 66 26.89 -3.28 26.27
C LYS A 66 26.14 -2.69 25.06
N PRO A 67 25.06 -3.36 24.60
CA PRO A 67 24.21 -2.81 23.55
C PRO A 67 23.47 -1.56 24.03
N CYS A 68 23.21 -0.62 23.11
CA CYS A 68 22.29 0.50 23.28
C CYS A 68 21.28 0.43 22.15
N ARG A 69 20.02 0.13 22.47
CA ARG A 69 18.96 -0.09 21.47
C ARG A 69 18.27 1.24 21.18
N MET A 70 18.19 1.63 19.91
CA MET A 70 17.50 2.84 19.51
C MET A 70 16.01 2.82 19.86
N ARG A 71 15.42 1.64 20.10
CA ARG A 71 14.05 1.50 20.61
C ARG A 71 13.84 2.19 21.97
N GLU A 72 14.87 2.38 22.78
CA GLU A 72 14.78 2.83 24.17
C GLU A 72 14.89 4.37 24.29
N THR A 73 14.25 5.11 23.37
CA THR A 73 14.42 6.57 23.27
C THR A 73 13.94 7.34 24.50
N PHE A 74 13.02 6.79 25.29
CA PHE A 74 12.45 7.43 26.47
C PHE A 74 13.25 7.16 27.76
N SER A 75 14.54 6.84 27.62
CA SER A 75 15.46 6.68 28.75
C SER A 75 16.13 8.01 29.16
N ALA A 76 16.42 8.15 30.45
CA ALA A 76 17.13 9.29 31.04
C ALA A 76 18.67 9.20 30.87
N GLU A 77 19.15 8.10 30.30
CA GLU A 77 20.58 7.83 30.18
C GLU A 77 21.17 8.55 28.97
N PRO A 78 22.23 9.37 29.13
CA PRO A 78 22.79 10.10 28.01
C PRO A 78 23.44 9.17 27.00
N TRP A 79 23.03 9.27 25.73
CA TRP A 79 23.65 8.54 24.63
C TRP A 79 24.77 9.33 23.98
N ARG A 80 25.62 8.61 23.24
CA ARG A 80 26.69 9.22 22.43
C ARG A 80 26.59 8.77 20.99
N GLU A 81 26.73 9.71 20.06
CA GLU A 81 26.58 9.44 18.63
C GLU A 81 27.56 8.36 18.13
N GLU A 82 28.77 8.29 18.69
CA GLU A 82 29.76 7.27 18.31
C GLU A 82 29.30 5.83 18.57
N TRP A 83 28.37 5.61 19.50
CA TRP A 83 27.86 4.27 19.80
C TRP A 83 27.10 3.67 18.61
N PHE A 84 26.52 4.51 17.74
CA PHE A 84 25.73 4.09 16.58
C PHE A 84 26.51 4.16 15.25
N ARG A 85 27.83 4.39 15.29
CA ARG A 85 28.65 4.52 14.08
C ARG A 85 28.57 3.29 13.17
N SER A 86 28.65 2.09 13.74
CA SER A 86 28.53 0.84 12.97
C SER A 86 27.17 0.70 12.31
N CYS A 87 26.10 1.16 12.97
CA CYS A 87 24.75 1.17 12.38
C CYS A 87 24.70 2.06 11.14
N LEU A 88 25.30 3.25 11.19
CA LEU A 88 25.38 4.15 10.04
C LEU A 88 26.21 3.55 8.89
N GLU A 89 27.34 2.93 9.21
CA GLU A 89 28.20 2.26 8.22
C GLU A 89 27.47 1.12 7.53
N ASP A 90 26.75 0.28 8.29
CA ASP A 90 25.92 -0.78 7.74
C ASP A 90 24.85 -0.23 6.79
N LEU A 91 24.12 0.81 7.21
CA LEU A 91 23.06 1.43 6.40
C LEU A 91 23.60 2.06 5.11
N ARG A 92 24.75 2.75 5.16
CA ARG A 92 25.38 3.34 3.96
C ARG A 92 25.91 2.30 2.99
N ALA A 93 26.24 1.10 3.47
CA ALA A 93 26.67 -0.01 2.62
C ALA A 93 25.49 -0.77 1.97
N CYS A 94 24.25 -0.52 2.39
CA CYS A 94 23.07 -1.08 1.74
C CYS A 94 22.86 -0.48 0.34
N GLN A 95 22.67 -1.35 -0.66
CA GLN A 95 22.29 -0.96 -2.02
C GLN A 95 20.82 -1.28 -2.27
N PHE A 96 19.94 -0.43 -1.76
CA PHE A 96 18.48 -0.59 -1.92
C PHE A 96 18.08 -0.46 -3.40
N LYS A 97 17.36 -1.46 -3.92
CA LYS A 97 16.79 -1.45 -5.29
C LYS A 97 15.28 -1.31 -5.27
N ARG A 98 14.61 -1.94 -4.29
CA ARG A 98 13.16 -1.93 -4.12
C ARG A 98 12.74 -1.42 -2.75
N PHE A 99 13.54 -1.64 -1.72
CA PHE A 99 13.26 -1.15 -0.39
C PHE A 99 13.48 0.36 -0.30
N THR A 100 12.56 1.15 -0.85
CA THR A 100 12.60 2.61 -0.87
C THR A 100 12.08 3.23 0.43
N ASP A 101 11.28 2.49 1.19
CA ASP A 101 10.54 3.00 2.35
C ASP A 101 10.86 2.18 3.61
N ASN A 102 12.10 2.30 4.08
CA ASN A 102 12.55 1.67 5.32
C ASN A 102 12.39 2.62 6.51
N PHE A 103 12.06 2.07 7.68
CA PHE A 103 11.80 2.84 8.89
C PHE A 103 12.63 2.35 10.07
N LEU A 104 13.28 3.27 10.78
CA LEU A 104 13.98 2.98 12.02
C LEU A 104 12.98 2.89 13.18
N LEU A 105 12.97 1.78 13.91
CA LEU A 105 12.11 1.62 15.08
C LEU A 105 12.64 2.44 16.26
N VAL A 106 11.76 3.26 16.84
CA VAL A 106 11.92 3.89 18.15
C VAL A 106 10.70 3.60 19.00
N GLY A 107 10.89 3.51 20.31
CA GLY A 107 9.82 3.20 21.26
C GLY A 107 9.78 4.14 22.45
N ALA A 108 8.62 4.19 23.09
CA ALA A 108 8.44 4.83 24.40
C ALA A 108 8.74 3.90 25.58
N ASN A 109 8.96 2.61 25.31
CA ASN A 109 9.25 1.61 26.32
C ASN A 109 10.37 0.63 25.87
N PRO A 110 11.32 0.25 26.75
CA PRO A 110 11.51 0.78 28.11
C PRO A 110 11.84 2.28 28.09
N GLY A 111 11.31 3.00 29.08
CA GLY A 111 11.54 4.42 29.30
C GLY A 111 11.35 4.71 30.78
N ASN A 112 12.09 5.64 31.36
CA ASN A 112 12.12 5.87 32.81
C ASN A 112 12.00 7.36 33.18
N VAL A 113 11.50 8.18 32.25
CA VAL A 113 11.44 9.63 32.35
C VAL A 113 10.02 10.08 32.67
N ASP A 114 9.82 10.69 33.84
CA ASP A 114 8.55 11.32 34.18
C ASP A 114 8.26 12.55 33.30
N TRP A 115 6.99 12.86 33.03
CA TRP A 115 6.61 14.00 32.19
C TRP A 115 7.15 15.35 32.69
N SER A 116 7.33 15.49 34.00
CA SER A 116 7.85 16.71 34.64
C SER A 116 9.39 16.76 34.75
N ASP A 117 10.10 15.67 34.46
CA ASP A 117 11.56 15.59 34.54
C ASP A 117 12.25 16.29 33.35
N ASP A 118 12.54 17.59 33.49
CA ASP A 118 13.18 18.36 32.43
C ASP A 118 14.56 17.83 31.99
N ASP A 119 15.34 17.25 32.91
CA ASP A 119 16.66 16.72 32.58
C ASP A 119 16.58 15.38 31.85
N GLY A 120 15.68 14.49 32.26
CA GLY A 120 15.39 13.26 31.53
C GLY A 120 14.84 13.56 30.13
N TRP A 121 13.91 14.52 30.00
CA TRP A 121 13.35 14.90 28.71
C TRP A 121 14.35 15.55 27.76
N ARG A 122 15.37 16.25 28.28
CA ARG A 122 16.50 16.68 27.46
C ARG A 122 17.21 15.48 26.81
N GLN A 123 17.38 14.36 27.51
CA GLN A 123 17.95 13.14 26.93
C GLN A 123 17.01 12.52 25.91
N VAL A 124 15.71 12.41 26.21
CA VAL A 124 14.72 11.89 25.25
C VAL A 124 14.73 12.68 23.93
N VAL A 125 14.72 14.02 24.01
CA VAL A 125 14.81 14.88 22.82
C VAL A 125 16.12 14.63 22.05
N ASP A 126 17.23 14.43 22.77
CA ASP A 126 18.52 14.13 22.15
C ASP A 126 18.55 12.76 21.45
N HIS A 127 17.91 11.74 22.05
CA HIS A 127 17.78 10.41 21.44
C HIS A 127 16.97 10.47 20.13
N TRP A 128 15.87 11.21 20.12
CA TRP A 128 15.08 11.43 18.90
C TRP A 128 15.85 12.20 17.83
N ARG A 129 16.64 13.21 18.22
CA ARG A 129 17.58 13.91 17.32
C ARG A 129 18.58 12.92 16.69
N MET A 130 19.21 12.06 17.50
CA MET A 130 20.15 11.05 17.01
C MET A 130 19.48 10.03 16.08
N ALA A 131 18.28 9.56 16.40
CA ALA A 131 17.51 8.65 15.56
C ALA A 131 17.16 9.27 14.20
N ALA A 132 16.68 10.52 14.18
CA ALA A 132 16.35 11.24 12.95
C ALA A 132 17.59 11.46 12.07
N ARG A 133 18.71 11.84 12.68
CA ARG A 133 20.00 11.98 12.00
C ARG A 133 20.47 10.65 11.41
N LEU A 134 20.42 9.56 12.18
CA LEU A 134 20.81 8.23 11.70
C LEU A 134 19.93 7.79 10.52
N ALA A 135 18.61 7.94 10.64
CA ALA A 135 17.66 7.57 9.59
C ALA A 135 17.95 8.32 8.29
N LYS A 136 18.12 9.64 8.35
CA LYS A 136 18.46 10.46 7.17
C LYS A 136 19.79 10.06 6.55
N GLN A 137 20.85 9.97 7.37
CA GLN A 137 22.19 9.69 6.86
C GLN A 137 22.36 8.25 6.37
N GLY A 138 21.52 7.33 6.85
CA GLY A 138 21.43 5.94 6.41
C GLY A 138 20.51 5.72 5.21
N GLY A 139 19.89 6.77 4.66
CA GLY A 139 19.01 6.67 3.49
C GLY A 139 17.66 6.01 3.78
N LEU A 140 17.19 6.04 5.03
CA LEU A 140 15.86 5.57 5.41
C LEU A 140 14.79 6.61 5.07
N LYS A 141 13.53 6.17 4.94
CA LYS A 141 12.40 7.08 4.69
C LYS A 141 11.93 7.80 5.95
N GLY A 142 12.18 7.20 7.11
CA GLY A 142 11.96 7.86 8.39
C GLY A 142 12.01 6.92 9.58
N ILE A 143 11.12 7.17 10.53
CA ILE A 143 11.08 6.49 11.83
C ILE A 143 9.70 5.87 12.01
N LEU A 144 9.67 4.64 12.53
CA LEU A 144 8.47 4.05 13.09
C LEU A 144 8.49 4.23 14.62
N PHE A 145 7.47 4.87 15.17
CA PHE A 145 7.26 5.08 16.59
C PHE A 145 6.28 4.08 17.18
N ASP A 146 6.72 3.42 18.23
CA ASP A 146 5.96 2.48 19.03
C ASP A 146 5.67 3.08 20.42
N PRO A 147 4.43 3.51 20.69
CA PRO A 147 4.05 4.09 21.97
C PRO A 147 3.72 3.04 23.06
N GLU A 148 3.76 1.74 22.76
CA GLU A 148 3.29 0.70 23.68
C GLU A 148 4.19 0.47 24.89
N PRO A 149 3.62 0.14 26.07
CA PRO A 149 4.39 -0.21 27.26
C PRO A 149 4.58 -1.72 27.45
N TYR A 150 5.74 -2.26 27.09
CA TYR A 150 6.05 -3.69 27.24
C TYR A 150 6.69 -4.08 28.57
N THR A 151 7.29 -3.14 29.29
CA THR A 151 8.04 -3.38 30.52
C THR A 151 7.53 -2.52 31.67
N GLU A 152 7.11 -3.17 32.75
CA GLU A 152 6.70 -2.53 33.99
C GLU A 152 7.91 -1.84 34.68
N PRO A 153 7.70 -0.76 35.46
CA PRO A 153 6.43 -0.10 35.76
C PRO A 153 6.01 0.98 34.73
N TYR A 154 6.77 1.13 33.63
CA TYR A 154 6.75 2.37 32.86
C TYR A 154 5.74 2.36 31.72
N LYS A 155 4.73 3.23 31.83
CA LYS A 155 3.63 3.34 30.88
C LYS A 155 3.39 4.80 30.47
N GLN A 156 4.29 5.30 29.62
CA GLN A 156 4.45 6.73 29.35
C GLN A 156 3.14 7.45 28.99
N PHE A 157 2.30 6.83 28.16
CA PHE A 157 1.08 7.47 27.63
C PHE A 157 -0.20 7.18 28.42
N GLN A 158 -0.10 6.55 29.58
CA GLN A 158 -1.25 6.38 30.46
C GLN A 158 -1.87 7.71 30.85
N ARG A 159 -3.17 7.67 31.15
CA ARG A 159 -3.93 8.86 31.53
C ARG A 159 -3.36 9.46 32.83
N ALA A 160 -2.90 10.70 32.77
CA ALA A 160 -2.43 11.47 33.91
C ALA A 160 -2.71 12.98 33.70
N PRO A 161 -2.74 13.82 34.76
CA PRO A 161 -3.03 15.25 34.66
C PRO A 161 -1.82 16.08 34.16
N CYS A 162 -1.16 15.64 33.08
CA CYS A 162 0.05 16.27 32.53
C CYS A 162 0.01 16.45 31.01
N ALA A 163 -1.18 16.62 30.42
CA ALA A 163 -1.38 16.84 28.99
C ALA A 163 -0.55 18.00 28.42
N ASP A 164 -0.43 19.12 29.15
CA ASP A 164 0.38 20.27 28.73
C ASP A 164 1.88 19.93 28.67
N ASN A 165 2.37 19.13 29.61
CA ASN A 165 3.74 18.61 29.55
C ASN A 165 3.88 17.71 28.33
N ALA A 166 2.95 16.77 28.11
CA ALA A 166 3.01 15.89 26.94
C ALA A 166 3.06 16.65 25.61
N ARG A 167 2.23 17.69 25.45
CA ARG A 167 2.26 18.58 24.28
C ARG A 167 3.58 19.36 24.17
N ARG A 168 4.11 19.88 25.28
CA ARG A 168 5.43 20.54 25.29
C ARG A 168 6.52 19.59 24.81
N ARG A 169 6.58 18.37 25.34
CA ARG A 169 7.61 17.39 25.00
C ARG A 169 7.50 16.89 23.56
N GLY A 170 6.29 16.67 23.06
CA GLY A 170 6.07 16.37 21.65
C GLY A 170 6.63 17.47 20.76
N ARG A 171 6.35 18.74 21.07
CA ARG A 171 6.88 19.89 20.33
C ARG A 171 8.40 19.93 20.32
N ASP A 172 9.04 19.67 21.46
CA ASP A 172 10.50 19.70 21.57
C ASP A 172 11.14 18.57 20.75
N ILE A 173 10.57 17.35 20.79
CA ILE A 173 10.98 16.24 19.93
C ILE A 173 10.84 16.61 18.45
N MET A 174 9.68 17.12 18.03
CA MET A 174 9.46 17.44 16.63
C MET A 174 10.41 18.52 16.12
N ARG A 175 10.73 19.55 16.93
CA ARG A 175 11.73 20.55 16.56
C ARG A 175 13.10 19.92 16.32
N ALA A 176 13.53 19.02 17.21
CA ALA A 176 14.82 18.34 17.09
C ALA A 176 14.85 17.39 15.88
N VAL A 177 13.78 16.63 15.66
CA VAL A 177 13.63 15.74 14.50
C VAL A 177 13.64 16.51 13.19
N ALA A 178 12.82 17.55 13.06
CA ALA A 178 12.70 18.33 11.84
C ALA A 178 13.98 19.11 11.48
N ALA A 179 14.79 19.49 12.47
CA ALA A 179 16.09 20.11 12.24
C ALA A 179 17.07 19.14 11.56
N GLU A 180 17.02 17.84 11.90
CA GLU A 180 17.86 16.81 11.30
C GLU A 180 17.28 16.30 9.99
N PHE A 181 15.97 16.01 9.96
CA PHE A 181 15.26 15.34 8.87
C PHE A 181 13.94 16.07 8.54
N PRO A 182 13.98 17.16 7.75
CA PRO A 182 12.83 18.06 7.55
C PRO A 182 11.69 17.48 6.70
N ASP A 183 11.97 16.44 5.90
CA ASP A 183 11.03 15.74 5.02
C ASP A 183 10.77 14.28 5.47
N ILE A 184 10.96 14.01 6.77
CA ILE A 184 10.79 12.69 7.38
C ILE A 184 9.33 12.21 7.31
N THR A 185 9.14 10.91 7.11
CA THR A 185 7.90 10.21 7.45
C THR A 185 7.99 9.65 8.88
N LEU A 186 7.14 10.13 9.78
CA LEU A 186 6.93 9.59 11.12
C LEU A 186 5.75 8.62 11.09
N PHE A 187 6.06 7.32 11.03
CA PHE A 187 5.07 6.26 11.05
C PHE A 187 4.78 5.86 12.50
N CYS A 188 3.53 5.73 12.93
CA CYS A 188 3.20 5.16 14.24
C CYS A 188 2.46 3.83 14.05
N TYR A 189 2.69 2.81 14.89
CA TYR A 189 1.84 1.61 14.86
C TYR A 189 0.36 1.97 15.06
N PHE A 190 0.12 2.96 15.92
CA PHE A 190 -1.13 3.69 16.01
C PHE A 190 -0.87 5.11 16.52
N ALA A 191 -1.76 6.02 16.16
CA ALA A 191 -1.74 7.40 16.65
C ALA A 191 -3.10 7.75 17.27
N ASN A 192 -3.84 8.70 16.68
CA ASN A 192 -5.14 9.12 17.21
C ASN A 192 -6.28 8.12 16.87
N SER A 193 -6.01 7.09 16.08
CA SER A 193 -6.94 5.97 15.82
C SER A 193 -7.25 5.17 17.09
N VAL A 194 -6.33 5.13 18.05
CA VAL A 194 -6.53 4.52 19.36
C VAL A 194 -7.18 5.53 20.29
N GLN A 195 -8.28 5.13 20.93
CA GLN A 195 -9.04 6.05 21.76
C GLN A 195 -8.30 6.34 23.07
N PRO A 196 -8.38 7.57 23.62
CA PRO A 196 -7.67 7.94 24.86
C PRO A 196 -8.06 7.10 26.10
N ASN A 197 -9.24 6.50 26.09
CA ASN A 197 -9.73 5.60 27.15
C ASN A 197 -9.10 4.20 27.11
N GLU A 198 -8.37 3.84 26.05
CA GLU A 198 -7.69 2.55 25.89
C GLU A 198 -6.29 2.51 26.53
N GLY A 199 -6.01 3.43 27.47
CA GLY A 199 -4.73 3.49 28.18
C GLY A 199 -3.67 4.41 27.56
N TYR A 200 -4.04 5.18 26.54
CA TYR A 200 -3.16 6.11 25.81
C TYR A 200 -3.58 7.58 25.98
N GLY A 201 -4.09 7.95 27.16
CA GLY A 201 -4.68 9.26 27.44
C GLY A 201 -3.79 10.48 27.19
N LEU A 202 -2.47 10.33 27.16
CA LEU A 202 -1.51 11.42 26.88
C LEU A 202 -0.96 11.43 25.45
N LEU A 203 -1.17 10.36 24.68
CA LEU A 203 -0.65 10.24 23.31
C LEU A 203 -1.19 11.35 22.39
N PRO A 204 -2.50 11.71 22.41
CA PRO A 204 -2.98 12.78 21.56
C PRO A 204 -2.36 14.14 21.86
N SER A 205 -2.16 14.50 23.14
CA SER A 205 -1.49 15.75 23.50
C SER A 205 -0.05 15.77 23.03
N PHE A 206 0.67 14.65 23.14
CA PHE A 206 2.03 14.51 22.62
C PHE A 206 2.09 14.69 21.09
N LEU A 207 1.18 14.06 20.35
CA LEU A 207 1.06 14.21 18.89
C LEU A 207 0.58 15.61 18.47
N ASP A 208 -0.24 16.28 19.26
CA ASP A 208 -0.59 17.67 19.04
C ASP A 208 0.64 18.59 19.22
N GLY A 209 1.54 18.22 20.12
CA GLY A 209 2.87 18.82 20.23
C GLY A 209 3.71 18.66 18.97
N TRP A 210 3.66 17.49 18.33
CA TRP A 210 4.29 17.30 17.01
C TRP A 210 3.73 18.29 15.99
N LEU A 211 2.40 18.44 15.93
CA LEU A 211 1.76 19.38 15.01
C LEU A 211 2.12 20.84 15.31
N ASP A 212 2.41 21.22 16.55
CA ASP A 212 2.87 22.58 16.86
C ASP A 212 4.16 22.97 16.11
N ALA A 213 5.03 22.00 15.81
CA ALA A 213 6.37 22.24 15.26
C ALA A 213 6.65 21.60 13.89
N ALA A 214 5.82 20.66 13.42
CA ALA A 214 6.06 19.97 12.16
C ALA A 214 6.06 20.97 10.98
N PRO A 215 7.12 20.98 10.13
CA PRO A 215 7.12 21.72 8.88
C PRO A 215 6.20 21.03 7.86
N PRO A 216 5.67 21.72 6.83
CA PRO A 216 4.72 21.16 5.87
C PRO A 216 5.20 19.93 5.10
N THR A 217 6.51 19.67 5.08
CA THR A 217 7.18 18.56 4.40
C THR A 217 7.17 17.25 5.18
N VAL A 218 6.83 17.28 6.48
CA VAL A 218 6.70 16.05 7.29
C VAL A 218 5.41 15.33 6.97
N THR A 219 5.47 14.00 6.94
CA THR A 219 4.30 13.12 6.90
C THR A 219 4.19 12.38 8.22
N ILE A 220 3.00 12.33 8.81
CA ILE A 220 2.70 11.50 9.98
C ILE A 220 1.77 10.38 9.51
N VAL A 221 2.07 9.12 9.84
CA VAL A 221 1.22 7.98 9.43
C VAL A 221 0.59 7.38 10.67
N ASP A 222 -0.73 7.38 10.72
CA ASP A 222 -1.49 6.61 11.71
C ASP A 222 -1.63 5.17 11.20
N GLY A 223 -0.87 4.24 11.79
CA GLY A 223 -0.81 2.84 11.40
C GLY A 223 -2.08 2.03 11.68
N CYS A 224 -3.01 2.55 12.49
CA CYS A 224 -4.27 1.92 12.83
C CYS A 224 -4.12 0.41 13.17
N GLU A 225 -3.29 0.09 14.16
CA GLU A 225 -3.07 -1.29 14.61
C GLU A 225 -4.37 -2.05 14.96
N SER A 226 -5.42 -1.34 15.41
CA SER A 226 -6.75 -1.91 15.64
C SER A 226 -7.32 -2.67 14.43
N ALA A 227 -6.81 -2.39 13.22
CA ALA A 227 -7.15 -3.09 11.98
C ALA A 227 -6.81 -4.59 11.99
N TYR A 228 -5.95 -5.06 12.90
CA TYR A 228 -5.73 -6.50 13.14
C TYR A 228 -7.02 -7.28 13.38
N ARG A 229 -8.06 -6.62 13.91
CA ARG A 229 -9.35 -7.25 14.23
C ARG A 229 -10.41 -7.04 13.15
N TYR A 230 -10.09 -6.34 12.07
CA TYR A 230 -11.06 -6.04 11.01
C TYR A 230 -11.32 -7.27 10.15
N LYS A 231 -12.59 -7.44 9.79
CA LYS A 231 -13.12 -8.59 9.03
C LYS A 231 -13.88 -8.15 7.79
N THR A 232 -14.16 -6.86 7.63
CA THR A 232 -15.01 -6.33 6.56
C THR A 232 -14.45 -5.03 5.99
N VAL A 233 -14.74 -4.76 4.73
CA VAL A 233 -14.37 -3.50 4.04
C VAL A 233 -14.91 -2.27 4.77
N ASN A 234 -16.11 -2.36 5.36
CA ASN A 234 -16.72 -1.24 6.08
C ASN A 234 -15.89 -0.81 7.29
N GLN A 235 -15.28 -1.74 8.03
CA GLN A 235 -14.44 -1.38 9.17
C GLN A 235 -13.19 -0.59 8.75
N TYR A 236 -12.57 -0.94 7.61
CA TYR A 236 -11.47 -0.16 7.05
C TYR A 236 -11.94 1.24 6.61
N LEU A 237 -13.12 1.34 5.98
CA LEU A 237 -13.69 2.63 5.58
C LEU A 237 -14.02 3.52 6.78
N GLU A 238 -14.67 2.96 7.80
CA GLU A 238 -15.00 3.65 9.05
C GLU A 238 -13.73 4.15 9.74
N ALA A 239 -12.69 3.31 9.84
CA ALA A 239 -11.42 3.71 10.41
C ALA A 239 -10.75 4.86 9.64
N ALA A 240 -10.74 4.80 8.30
CA ALA A 240 -10.20 5.88 7.47
C ALA A 240 -10.97 7.19 7.67
N VAL A 241 -12.31 7.13 7.71
CA VAL A 241 -13.17 8.29 7.97
C VAL A 241 -12.92 8.83 9.37
N ASN A 242 -12.79 7.97 10.38
CA ASN A 242 -12.53 8.38 11.76
C ASN A 242 -11.19 9.10 11.88
N ILE A 243 -10.11 8.51 11.33
CA ILE A 243 -8.78 9.12 11.35
C ILE A 243 -8.81 10.48 10.63
N LYS A 244 -9.41 10.58 9.44
CA LYS A 244 -9.47 11.86 8.70
C LYS A 244 -10.47 12.85 9.28
N GLY A 245 -11.46 12.39 10.03
CA GLY A 245 -12.58 13.18 10.57
C GLY A 245 -12.51 13.28 12.09
N ASP A 246 -13.20 12.36 12.77
CA ASP A 246 -13.48 12.39 14.20
C ASP A 246 -12.25 12.48 15.10
N CYS A 247 -11.11 11.90 14.71
CA CYS A 247 -9.85 11.97 15.46
C CYS A 247 -9.32 13.42 15.59
N GLN A 248 -9.78 14.36 14.76
CA GLN A 248 -9.44 15.79 14.89
C GLN A 248 -10.02 16.42 16.17
N GLN A 249 -10.95 15.77 16.86
CA GLN A 249 -11.44 16.23 18.17
C GLN A 249 -10.34 16.23 19.24
N TYR A 250 -9.32 15.38 19.08
CA TYR A 250 -8.17 15.29 19.98
C TYR A 250 -7.03 16.26 19.62
N VAL A 251 -7.21 17.03 18.54
CA VAL A 251 -6.22 17.97 18.01
C VAL A 251 -6.68 19.39 18.30
N SER A 252 -5.76 20.23 18.78
CA SER A 252 -6.08 21.63 19.07
C SER A 252 -6.54 22.36 17.81
N PRO A 253 -7.51 23.30 17.90
CA PRO A 253 -8.10 23.95 16.74
C PRO A 253 -7.09 24.51 15.73
N GLU A 254 -6.00 25.11 16.21
CA GLU A 254 -4.91 25.68 15.43
C GLU A 254 -4.14 24.64 14.59
N ASN A 255 -4.11 23.37 15.03
CA ASN A 255 -3.37 22.29 14.38
C ASN A 255 -4.23 21.45 13.42
N ARG A 256 -5.56 21.61 13.41
CA ARG A 256 -6.45 20.77 12.59
C ARG A 256 -6.20 20.87 11.09
N ALA A 257 -5.87 22.07 10.59
CA ALA A 257 -5.51 22.24 9.18
C ALA A 257 -4.24 21.46 8.82
N LYS A 258 -3.26 21.50 9.71
CA LYS A 258 -2.00 20.78 9.58
C LYS A 258 -2.22 19.26 9.67
N TYR A 259 -3.01 18.79 10.62
CA TYR A 259 -3.41 17.39 10.75
C TYR A 259 -4.00 16.84 9.44
N ARG A 260 -4.98 17.55 8.85
CA ARG A 260 -5.59 17.10 7.57
C ARG A 260 -4.60 17.04 6.41
N ALA A 261 -3.59 17.91 6.40
CA ALA A 261 -2.60 17.97 5.33
C ALA A 261 -1.48 16.93 5.48
N GLN A 262 -1.12 16.57 6.72
CA GLN A 262 0.10 15.81 7.01
C GLN A 262 -0.14 14.40 7.56
N VAL A 263 -1.33 14.11 8.09
CA VAL A 263 -1.64 12.78 8.63
C VAL A 263 -2.20 11.88 7.55
N GLN A 264 -1.53 10.76 7.31
CA GLN A 264 -1.94 9.68 6.44
C GLN A 264 -2.62 8.54 7.21
N VAL A 265 -3.57 7.87 6.56
CA VAL A 265 -4.19 6.63 7.03
C VAL A 265 -3.39 5.43 6.53
N SER A 266 -3.06 4.53 7.42
CA SER A 266 -2.44 3.22 7.17
C SER A 266 -3.17 2.14 7.96
N PHE A 267 -2.89 0.87 7.66
CA PHE A 267 -3.50 -0.27 8.34
C PHE A 267 -2.50 -1.38 8.61
N GLY A 268 -2.55 -1.91 9.83
CA GLY A 268 -1.82 -3.11 10.22
C GLY A 268 -2.57 -4.38 9.87
N ILE A 269 -1.85 -5.37 9.34
CA ILE A 269 -2.34 -6.74 9.12
C ILE A 269 -1.50 -7.70 9.96
N TYR A 270 -2.12 -8.31 10.97
CA TYR A 270 -1.47 -9.32 11.81
C TYR A 270 -1.52 -10.68 11.13
N LEU A 271 -0.39 -11.13 10.58
CA LEU A 271 -0.35 -12.28 9.69
C LEU A 271 -0.60 -13.61 10.43
N ASP A 272 -0.12 -13.72 11.67
CA ASP A 272 -0.36 -14.89 12.52
C ASP A 272 -1.84 -15.21 12.69
N ALA A 273 -2.72 -14.19 12.67
CA ALA A 273 -4.16 -14.36 12.82
C ALA A 273 -4.75 -15.37 11.83
N TYR A 274 -4.19 -15.43 10.61
CA TYR A 274 -4.65 -16.27 9.51
C TYR A 274 -4.05 -17.68 9.52
N ALA A 275 -2.98 -17.90 10.29
CA ALA A 275 -2.31 -19.20 10.46
C ALA A 275 -2.59 -19.83 11.83
N ASN A 276 -3.13 -19.07 12.77
CA ASN A 276 -3.41 -19.51 14.13
C ASN A 276 -4.47 -20.63 14.18
N PRO A 277 -4.44 -21.50 15.21
CA PRO A 277 -5.52 -22.45 15.44
C PRO A 277 -6.80 -21.74 15.92
N PRO A 278 -8.00 -22.35 15.74
CA PRO A 278 -9.27 -21.77 16.19
C PRO A 278 -9.37 -21.43 17.68
N SER A 279 -8.53 -22.02 18.52
CA SER A 279 -8.45 -21.72 19.95
C SER A 279 -7.75 -20.40 20.27
N SER A 280 -7.02 -19.82 19.32
CA SER A 280 -6.35 -18.53 19.52
C SER A 280 -7.39 -17.40 19.57
N PRO A 281 -7.29 -16.46 20.53
CA PRO A 281 -8.15 -15.27 20.54
C PRO A 281 -7.94 -14.36 19.33
N TRP A 282 -6.84 -14.55 18.59
CA TRP A 282 -6.50 -13.83 17.38
C TRP A 282 -6.83 -14.60 16.10
N TYR A 283 -7.53 -15.73 16.18
CA TYR A 283 -7.86 -16.52 15.00
C TYR A 283 -8.81 -15.80 14.05
N VAL A 284 -8.42 -15.76 12.77
CA VAL A 284 -9.27 -15.35 11.65
C VAL A 284 -9.51 -16.55 10.74
N PRO A 285 -10.76 -17.02 10.58
CA PRO A 285 -11.06 -18.14 9.70
C PRO A 285 -10.85 -17.80 8.23
N GLY A 286 -10.67 -18.83 7.39
CA GLY A 286 -10.59 -18.68 5.93
C GLY A 286 -9.17 -18.49 5.37
N GLY A 287 -8.14 -18.41 6.22
CA GLY A 287 -6.74 -18.44 5.81
C GLY A 287 -6.38 -17.40 4.75
N VAL A 288 -5.67 -17.82 3.70
CA VAL A 288 -5.16 -16.95 2.64
C VAL A 288 -6.27 -16.20 1.87
N GLU A 289 -7.47 -16.77 1.78
CA GLU A 289 -8.61 -16.14 1.10
C GLU A 289 -9.11 -14.92 1.88
N THR A 290 -9.21 -15.04 3.20
CA THR A 290 -9.61 -13.91 4.07
C THR A 290 -8.50 -12.88 4.19
N LEU A 291 -7.23 -13.32 4.20
CA LEU A 291 -6.09 -12.42 4.06
C LEU A 291 -6.19 -11.60 2.77
N ARG A 292 -6.62 -12.21 1.66
CA ARG A 292 -6.75 -11.51 0.37
C ARG A 292 -7.78 -10.41 0.44
N ALA A 293 -8.95 -10.69 1.02
CA ALA A 293 -10.01 -9.70 1.18
C ALA A 293 -9.54 -8.52 2.02
N ASN A 294 -8.87 -8.79 3.16
CA ASN A 294 -8.40 -7.77 4.08
C ASN A 294 -7.26 -6.92 3.50
N VAL A 295 -6.24 -7.54 2.90
CA VAL A 295 -5.14 -6.81 2.25
C VAL A 295 -5.65 -5.98 1.08
N THR A 296 -6.59 -6.51 0.28
CA THR A 296 -7.20 -5.75 -0.83
C THR A 296 -7.97 -4.55 -0.32
N ALA A 297 -8.75 -4.70 0.75
CA ALA A 297 -9.48 -3.60 1.38
C ALA A 297 -8.52 -2.54 1.93
N ALA A 298 -7.51 -2.96 2.69
CA ALA A 298 -6.51 -2.07 3.29
C ALA A 298 -5.75 -1.27 2.21
N MET A 299 -5.23 -1.94 1.17
CA MET A 299 -4.49 -1.29 0.08
C MET A 299 -5.36 -0.31 -0.71
N ARG A 300 -6.65 -0.60 -0.85
CA ARG A 300 -7.58 0.31 -1.53
C ARG A 300 -7.84 1.59 -0.72
N ILE A 301 -7.86 1.49 0.61
CA ILE A 301 -8.37 2.54 1.50
C ILE A 301 -7.26 3.37 2.14
N ALA A 302 -6.11 2.77 2.44
CA ALA A 302 -4.94 3.47 2.98
C ALA A 302 -4.48 4.58 2.03
N ASP A 303 -3.79 5.60 2.53
CA ASP A 303 -3.26 6.68 1.69
C ASP A 303 -2.01 6.24 0.90
N GLU A 304 -1.07 5.58 1.57
CA GLU A 304 0.18 5.13 0.96
C GLU A 304 0.65 3.78 1.51
N TYR A 305 0.57 3.56 2.81
CA TYR A 305 1.17 2.37 3.45
C TYR A 305 0.13 1.38 3.96
N VAL A 306 0.45 0.10 3.85
CA VAL A 306 -0.11 -1.00 4.66
C VAL A 306 1.07 -1.78 5.22
N TRP A 307 0.99 -2.17 6.48
CA TRP A 307 2.09 -2.87 7.15
C TRP A 307 1.68 -4.27 7.58
N ILE A 308 2.58 -5.23 7.38
CA ILE A 308 2.35 -6.64 7.69
C ILE A 308 3.19 -6.98 8.91
N TYR A 309 2.53 -7.38 9.99
CA TYR A 309 3.18 -7.77 11.25
C TYR A 309 3.14 -9.27 11.43
N GLY A 310 4.30 -9.87 11.74
CA GLY A 310 4.44 -11.31 11.97
C GLY A 310 5.23 -11.65 13.23
N GLU A 311 4.84 -12.72 13.94
CA GLU A 311 5.52 -13.16 15.17
C GLU A 311 6.09 -14.58 15.05
N LYS A 312 5.30 -15.53 14.55
CA LYS A 312 5.62 -16.98 14.64
C LYS A 312 6.43 -17.53 13.47
N SER A 313 6.37 -16.90 12.30
CA SER A 313 7.14 -17.31 11.10
C SER A 313 8.04 -16.18 10.63
N ARG A 314 8.87 -16.47 9.62
CA ARG A 314 9.87 -15.53 9.10
C ARG A 314 9.67 -15.28 7.61
N TRP A 315 10.01 -14.08 7.13
CA TRP A 315 10.17 -13.85 5.70
C TRP A 315 11.57 -14.30 5.20
N TRP A 316 12.52 -14.50 6.11
CA TRP A 316 13.88 -15.02 5.85
C TRP A 316 14.52 -15.62 7.12
N PRO A 317 15.35 -16.69 7.01
CA PRO A 317 15.00 -18.08 6.72
C PRO A 317 14.19 -18.80 7.84
N THR A 318 13.85 -20.07 7.58
CA THR A 318 12.74 -20.93 8.07
C THR A 318 12.37 -21.00 9.58
N PRO A 319 11.10 -21.38 9.91
CA PRO A 319 9.98 -21.65 8.99
C PRO A 319 9.45 -20.35 8.37
N THR A 320 9.12 -20.42 7.07
CA THR A 320 8.72 -19.25 6.30
C THR A 320 7.21 -18.99 6.37
N TRP A 321 6.81 -17.74 6.16
CA TRP A 321 5.40 -17.38 6.10
C TRP A 321 4.62 -18.15 5.03
N ASN A 322 5.22 -18.43 3.88
CA ASN A 322 4.53 -19.19 2.83
C ASN A 322 4.39 -20.70 3.16
N GLU A 323 5.20 -21.24 4.07
CA GLU A 323 5.00 -22.60 4.60
C GLU A 323 3.85 -22.62 5.62
N ALA A 324 3.80 -21.61 6.50
CA ALA A 324 2.76 -21.49 7.53
C ALA A 324 1.39 -21.07 6.94
N LEU A 325 1.39 -20.27 5.87
CA LEU A 325 0.20 -19.78 5.18
C LEU A 325 0.41 -19.84 3.65
N PRO A 326 0.24 -21.03 3.04
CA PRO A 326 0.46 -21.23 1.60
C PRO A 326 -0.28 -20.21 0.73
N GLY A 327 0.49 -19.51 -0.12
CA GLY A 327 -0.02 -18.52 -1.07
C GLY A 327 0.03 -17.08 -0.58
N CYS A 328 0.41 -16.83 0.68
CA CYS A 328 0.49 -15.46 1.22
C CYS A 328 1.53 -14.61 0.47
N GLU A 329 2.67 -15.18 0.05
CA GLU A 329 3.69 -14.44 -0.69
C GLU A 329 3.19 -13.95 -2.04
N SER A 330 2.58 -14.85 -2.83
CA SER A 330 1.99 -14.50 -4.13
C SER A 330 0.86 -13.47 -3.99
N LEU A 331 0.05 -13.60 -2.95
CA LEU A 331 -1.04 -12.68 -2.64
C LEU A 331 -0.53 -11.27 -2.35
N LEU A 332 0.47 -11.15 -1.48
CA LEU A 332 1.06 -9.86 -1.12
C LEU A 332 1.83 -9.26 -2.30
N ALA A 333 2.54 -10.09 -3.08
CA ALA A 333 3.25 -9.65 -4.28
C ALA A 333 2.28 -9.04 -5.31
N PHE A 334 1.13 -9.69 -5.52
CA PHE A 334 0.07 -9.15 -6.36
C PHE A 334 -0.53 -7.87 -5.78
N ALA A 335 -0.81 -7.81 -4.48
CA ALA A 335 -1.40 -6.63 -3.86
C ALA A 335 -0.49 -5.39 -3.94
N ARG A 336 0.83 -5.59 -3.82
CA ARG A 336 1.85 -4.55 -3.93
C ARG A 336 2.04 -4.05 -5.36
N ASP A 337 2.07 -4.97 -6.32
CA ASP A 337 2.38 -4.65 -7.72
C ASP A 337 1.66 -5.61 -8.68
N PRO A 338 0.36 -5.40 -8.96
CA PRO A 338 -0.39 -6.30 -9.83
C PRO A 338 0.23 -6.41 -11.22
N ILE A 339 0.74 -5.30 -11.78
CA ILE A 339 1.35 -5.24 -13.11
C ILE A 339 2.69 -5.97 -13.14
N GLY A 340 3.59 -5.66 -12.19
CA GLY A 340 4.88 -6.32 -12.06
C GLY A 340 4.73 -7.82 -11.82
N TYR A 341 3.83 -8.21 -10.92
CA TYR A 341 3.51 -9.62 -10.65
C TYR A 341 3.03 -10.35 -11.92
N ALA A 342 2.11 -9.75 -12.67
CA ALA A 342 1.61 -10.35 -13.91
C ALA A 342 2.72 -10.52 -14.96
N ARG A 343 3.58 -9.51 -15.14
CA ARG A 343 4.72 -9.59 -16.07
C ARG A 343 5.69 -10.68 -15.66
N GLU A 344 5.98 -10.81 -14.37
CA GLU A 344 6.84 -11.87 -13.85
C GLU A 344 6.24 -13.26 -14.07
N GLN A 345 4.95 -13.45 -13.81
CA GLN A 345 4.27 -14.72 -14.09
C GLN A 345 4.31 -15.09 -15.57
N ILE A 346 4.10 -14.12 -16.47
CA ILE A 346 4.21 -14.31 -17.93
C ILE A 346 5.64 -14.68 -18.31
N ALA A 347 6.66 -14.01 -17.76
CA ALA A 347 8.06 -14.34 -17.98
C ALA A 347 8.43 -15.75 -17.46
N ARG A 348 7.77 -16.22 -16.41
CA ARG A 348 7.88 -17.60 -15.88
C ARG A 348 7.09 -18.63 -16.69
N GLY A 349 6.41 -18.22 -17.77
CA GLY A 349 5.82 -19.13 -18.74
C GLY A 349 4.36 -19.51 -18.49
N ILE A 350 3.56 -18.70 -17.80
CA ILE A 350 2.11 -18.93 -17.81
C ILE A 350 1.58 -18.81 -19.26
N GLY A 351 0.83 -19.82 -19.71
CA GLY A 351 0.27 -19.85 -21.05
C GLY A 351 -0.92 -18.89 -21.18
N PRO A 352 -1.16 -18.32 -22.38
CA PRO A 352 -2.37 -17.54 -22.63
C PRO A 352 -3.60 -18.44 -22.59
N VAL A 353 -4.71 -17.89 -22.09
CA VAL A 353 -6.04 -18.45 -22.23
C VAL A 353 -6.46 -18.36 -23.69
N ALA A 354 -7.04 -19.42 -24.22
CA ALA A 354 -7.49 -19.48 -25.60
C ALA A 354 -8.61 -18.45 -25.85
N LEU A 355 -8.28 -17.41 -26.60
CA LEU A 355 -9.22 -16.52 -27.25
C LEU A 355 -9.62 -17.15 -28.59
N THR A 356 -10.88 -17.02 -28.98
CA THR A 356 -11.34 -17.56 -30.27
C THR A 356 -11.02 -16.57 -31.40
N ASN A 357 -11.01 -17.04 -32.64
CA ASN A 357 -10.88 -16.15 -33.80
C ASN A 357 -12.20 -15.43 -34.15
N ASN A 358 -13.28 -15.70 -33.43
CA ASN A 358 -14.59 -15.12 -33.67
C ASN A 358 -14.81 -13.93 -32.73
N TRP A 359 -14.59 -12.73 -33.27
CA TRP A 359 -14.88 -11.48 -32.59
C TRP A 359 -16.18 -10.89 -33.12
N SER A 360 -17.10 -10.58 -32.21
CA SER A 360 -18.30 -9.82 -32.56
C SER A 360 -17.96 -8.33 -32.68
N VAL A 361 -18.75 -7.58 -33.44
CA VAL A 361 -18.55 -6.13 -33.62
C VAL A 361 -19.76 -5.40 -33.07
N TRP A 362 -19.50 -4.39 -32.25
CA TRP A 362 -20.48 -3.39 -31.88
C TRP A 362 -20.02 -2.02 -32.36
N GLN A 363 -20.97 -1.20 -32.80
CA GLN A 363 -20.71 0.16 -33.24
C GLN A 363 -21.90 1.05 -32.86
N ALA A 364 -21.61 2.28 -32.42
CA ALA A 364 -22.64 3.24 -32.05
C ALA A 364 -23.45 3.71 -33.27
N ASP A 365 -24.71 4.10 -33.02
CA ASP A 365 -25.59 4.66 -34.03
C ASP A 365 -24.94 5.89 -34.70
N GLY A 366 -24.90 5.89 -36.03
CA GLY A 366 -24.30 6.96 -36.84
C GLY A 366 -22.79 6.80 -37.11
N SER A 367 -22.10 5.89 -36.43
CA SER A 367 -20.72 5.55 -36.79
C SER A 367 -20.70 4.72 -38.08
N LYS A 368 -19.76 5.02 -38.99
CA LYS A 368 -19.63 4.42 -40.33
C LYS A 368 -18.38 3.55 -40.47
N GLY A 369 -17.89 3.06 -39.34
CA GLY A 369 -16.63 2.34 -39.27
C GLY A 369 -16.71 0.96 -39.92
N THR A 370 -15.58 0.55 -40.50
CA THR A 370 -15.37 -0.79 -41.02
C THR A 370 -14.44 -1.54 -40.06
N PHE A 371 -14.88 -2.72 -39.63
CA PHE A 371 -14.15 -3.60 -38.71
C PHE A 371 -13.78 -4.88 -39.46
N THR A 372 -12.48 -5.18 -39.52
CA THR A 372 -11.98 -6.38 -40.19
C THR A 372 -11.08 -7.14 -39.23
N TRP A 373 -11.37 -8.42 -39.02
CA TRP A 373 -10.56 -9.30 -38.18
C TRP A 373 -9.77 -10.27 -39.05
N ASP A 374 -8.45 -10.29 -38.88
CA ASP A 374 -7.56 -11.28 -39.47
C ASP A 374 -7.24 -12.35 -38.43
N ALA A 375 -7.81 -13.54 -38.64
CA ALA A 375 -7.64 -14.69 -37.77
C ALA A 375 -6.24 -15.35 -37.86
N GLN A 376 -5.49 -15.15 -38.94
CA GLN A 376 -4.18 -15.77 -39.13
C GLN A 376 -3.12 -15.12 -38.23
N ILE A 377 -3.22 -13.80 -38.08
CA ILE A 377 -2.29 -13.00 -37.27
C ILE A 377 -2.93 -12.42 -36.00
N ALA A 378 -4.19 -12.79 -35.70
CA ALA A 378 -4.98 -12.30 -34.58
C ALA A 378 -4.96 -10.77 -34.46
N SER A 379 -5.36 -10.09 -35.54
CA SER A 379 -5.29 -8.64 -35.70
C SER A 379 -6.63 -8.05 -36.14
N GLY A 380 -7.09 -7.02 -35.44
CA GLY A 380 -8.28 -6.23 -35.77
C GLY A 380 -7.91 -4.90 -36.40
N LEU A 381 -8.35 -4.66 -37.63
CA LEU A 381 -8.25 -3.38 -38.34
C LEU A 381 -9.59 -2.64 -38.26
N VAL A 382 -9.53 -1.36 -37.87
CA VAL A 382 -10.71 -0.49 -37.78
C VAL A 382 -10.44 0.82 -38.53
N THR A 383 -11.36 1.20 -39.40
CA THR A 383 -11.29 2.47 -40.16
C THR A 383 -12.61 3.24 -40.04
N GLN A 384 -12.55 4.57 -40.00
CA GLN A 384 -13.72 5.46 -39.95
C GLN A 384 -14.73 5.19 -38.80
N ALA A 385 -14.32 4.55 -37.71
CA ALA A 385 -15.17 4.29 -36.55
C ALA A 385 -15.20 5.50 -35.60
N ALA A 386 -16.32 6.22 -35.58
CA ALA A 386 -16.54 7.29 -34.60
C ALA A 386 -16.64 6.71 -33.17
N HIS A 387 -17.26 5.53 -33.02
CA HIS A 387 -17.25 4.75 -31.77
C HIS A 387 -17.69 3.31 -32.03
N GLY A 388 -16.88 2.32 -31.66
CA GLY A 388 -17.21 0.91 -31.72
C GLY A 388 -16.13 0.02 -31.15
N CYS A 389 -16.34 -1.29 -31.16
CA CYS A 389 -15.37 -2.26 -30.67
C CYS A 389 -15.53 -3.65 -31.29
N PHE A 390 -14.42 -4.39 -31.26
CA PHE A 390 -14.50 -5.86 -31.25
C PHE A 390 -14.81 -6.34 -29.84
N ILE A 391 -15.65 -7.36 -29.69
CA ILE A 391 -16.03 -7.95 -28.41
C ILE A 391 -15.82 -9.45 -28.44
N GLN A 392 -15.14 -9.96 -27.42
CA GLN A 392 -15.08 -11.38 -27.11
C GLN A 392 -15.17 -11.60 -25.61
N SER A 393 -15.90 -12.65 -25.22
CA SER A 393 -16.13 -12.97 -23.81
C SER A 393 -15.78 -14.42 -23.50
N ILE A 394 -15.07 -14.65 -22.40
CA ILE A 394 -14.75 -15.99 -21.90
C ILE A 394 -15.47 -16.26 -20.58
N ALA A 395 -15.71 -17.53 -20.26
CA ALA A 395 -16.19 -17.93 -18.94
C ALA A 395 -15.06 -17.75 -17.91
N VAL A 396 -15.42 -17.24 -16.72
CA VAL A 396 -14.51 -16.99 -15.60
C VAL A 396 -15.26 -17.22 -14.29
N ASN A 397 -14.52 -17.37 -13.19
CA ASN A 397 -15.09 -17.47 -11.85
C ASN A 397 -14.75 -16.22 -11.02
N PRO A 398 -15.64 -15.80 -10.10
CA PRO A 398 -15.35 -14.77 -9.11
C PRO A 398 -14.00 -14.93 -8.42
N GLY A 399 -13.29 -13.82 -8.23
CA GLY A 399 -11.98 -13.77 -7.57
C GLY A 399 -10.81 -14.22 -8.43
N GLU A 400 -11.04 -14.83 -9.61
CA GLU A 400 -9.95 -15.10 -10.56
C GLU A 400 -9.30 -13.80 -11.04
N ARG A 401 -8.02 -13.87 -11.39
CA ARG A 401 -7.22 -12.73 -11.81
C ARG A 401 -6.70 -12.96 -13.21
N TYR A 402 -6.74 -11.91 -14.03
CA TYR A 402 -6.32 -11.98 -15.41
C TYR A 402 -5.42 -10.81 -15.79
N ALA A 403 -4.36 -11.09 -16.54
CA ALA A 403 -3.59 -10.08 -17.24
C ALA A 403 -4.01 -10.04 -18.71
N VAL A 404 -4.18 -8.83 -19.24
CA VAL A 404 -4.53 -8.57 -20.63
C VAL A 404 -3.37 -7.84 -21.25
N ARG A 405 -2.94 -8.30 -22.43
CA ARG A 405 -1.91 -7.68 -23.24
C ARG A 405 -2.41 -7.52 -24.66
N ALA A 406 -2.11 -6.38 -25.28
CA ALA A 406 -2.25 -6.19 -26.71
C ALA A 406 -1.25 -5.15 -27.20
N ARG A 407 -1.13 -5.03 -28.51
CA ARG A 407 -0.46 -3.92 -29.16
C ARG A 407 -1.43 -3.14 -30.02
N CYS A 408 -1.20 -1.84 -30.08
CA CYS A 408 -2.03 -0.92 -30.82
C CYS A 408 -1.18 0.01 -31.70
N ARG A 409 -1.68 0.28 -32.90
CA ARG A 409 -1.17 1.34 -33.76
C ARG A 409 -2.34 2.17 -34.27
N VAL A 410 -2.25 3.49 -34.12
CA VAL A 410 -3.23 4.45 -34.66
C VAL A 410 -2.56 5.34 -35.68
N GLN A 411 -3.26 5.63 -36.78
CA GLN A 411 -2.89 6.59 -37.81
C GLN A 411 -4.05 7.56 -38.02
N GLY A 412 -3.74 8.86 -38.11
CA GLY A 412 -4.76 9.90 -38.25
C GLY A 412 -5.42 10.26 -36.92
N SER A 413 -6.69 10.67 -36.97
CA SER A 413 -7.49 11.00 -35.79
C SER A 413 -8.09 9.75 -35.14
N GLY A 414 -8.19 9.75 -33.82
CA GLY A 414 -8.87 8.71 -33.05
C GLY A 414 -8.00 8.09 -31.97
N GLU A 415 -8.64 7.26 -31.16
CA GLU A 415 -8.03 6.54 -30.05
C GLU A 415 -8.44 5.07 -30.11
N ALA A 416 -7.55 4.20 -29.65
CA ALA A 416 -7.83 2.79 -29.48
C ALA A 416 -7.32 2.32 -28.11
N LEU A 417 -8.14 1.52 -27.43
CA LEU A 417 -7.90 1.07 -26.05
C LEU A 417 -8.60 -0.27 -25.79
N ILE A 418 -8.26 -0.93 -24.70
CA ILE A 418 -9.01 -2.09 -24.21
C ILE A 418 -9.92 -1.66 -23.07
N ARG A 419 -11.15 -2.16 -23.03
CA ARG A 419 -11.97 -2.14 -21.82
C ARG A 419 -12.36 -3.55 -21.44
N ILE A 420 -12.06 -3.93 -20.21
CA ILE A 420 -12.59 -5.16 -19.64
C ILE A 420 -13.91 -4.86 -18.95
N ARG A 421 -14.91 -5.67 -19.28
CA ARG A 421 -16.27 -5.58 -18.76
C ARG A 421 -16.78 -6.94 -18.30
N TRP A 422 -17.85 -6.93 -17.52
CA TRP A 422 -18.31 -8.13 -16.82
C TRP A 422 -19.72 -8.52 -17.26
N GLN A 423 -19.95 -9.82 -17.42
CA GLN A 423 -21.29 -10.37 -17.59
C GLN A 423 -21.54 -11.50 -16.58
N THR A 424 -22.81 -11.72 -16.24
CA THR A 424 -23.25 -12.92 -15.54
C THR A 424 -23.04 -14.16 -16.43
N ALA A 425 -23.17 -15.37 -15.86
CA ALA A 425 -23.14 -16.62 -16.63
C ALA A 425 -24.19 -16.62 -17.77
N ASP A 426 -25.33 -15.95 -17.56
CA ASP A 426 -26.45 -15.81 -18.50
C ASP A 426 -26.32 -14.57 -19.42
N HIS A 427 -25.09 -14.08 -19.62
CA HIS A 427 -24.75 -13.01 -20.56
C HIS A 427 -25.38 -11.63 -20.26
N GLN A 428 -25.85 -11.38 -19.04
CA GLN A 428 -26.31 -10.05 -18.63
C GLN A 428 -25.14 -9.20 -18.16
N TRP A 429 -25.08 -7.92 -18.58
CA TRP A 429 -24.08 -6.99 -18.08
C TRP A 429 -24.23 -6.79 -16.56
N THR A 430 -23.09 -6.70 -15.86
CA THR A 430 -23.05 -6.52 -14.41
C THR A 430 -21.78 -5.77 -14.00
N ALA A 431 -21.70 -5.33 -12.74
CA ALA A 431 -20.52 -4.72 -12.14
C ALA A 431 -19.91 -3.59 -12.98
N GLU A 432 -20.73 -2.73 -13.59
CA GLU A 432 -20.27 -1.69 -14.52
C GLU A 432 -19.32 -0.68 -13.86
N THR A 433 -19.45 -0.48 -12.54
CA THR A 433 -18.53 0.36 -11.74
C THR A 433 -17.14 -0.26 -11.58
N GLN A 434 -16.95 -1.51 -11.99
CA GLN A 434 -15.68 -2.25 -11.95
C GLN A 434 -15.11 -2.49 -13.36
N ASP A 435 -15.64 -1.84 -14.40
CA ASP A 435 -15.05 -1.88 -15.74
C ASP A 435 -13.64 -1.27 -15.71
N VAL A 436 -12.68 -1.92 -16.38
CA VAL A 436 -11.28 -1.47 -16.39
C VAL A 436 -10.87 -1.02 -17.79
N PRO A 437 -10.73 0.29 -18.04
CA PRO A 437 -10.11 0.79 -19.26
C PRO A 437 -8.58 0.66 -19.18
N MET A 438 -7.95 0.29 -20.30
CA MET A 438 -6.51 0.12 -20.46
C MET A 438 -6.09 0.83 -21.73
N ILE A 439 -5.25 1.84 -21.61
CA ILE A 439 -4.77 2.64 -22.74
C ILE A 439 -3.36 2.20 -23.16
N PRO A 440 -2.96 2.45 -24.42
CA PRO A 440 -1.60 2.15 -24.86
C PRO A 440 -0.57 3.06 -24.20
N ASP A 441 0.60 2.50 -23.89
CA ASP A 441 1.79 3.26 -23.53
C ASP A 441 2.46 3.90 -24.74
N ASN A 442 3.59 4.59 -24.53
CA ASN A 442 4.36 5.25 -25.59
C ASN A 442 4.94 4.29 -26.65
N THR A 443 4.99 2.99 -26.36
CA THR A 443 5.41 1.94 -27.31
C THR A 443 4.24 1.32 -28.08
N GLY A 444 3.01 1.71 -27.74
CA GLY A 444 1.78 1.11 -28.25
C GLY A 444 1.38 -0.19 -27.56
N GLU A 445 2.02 -0.58 -26.45
CA GLU A 445 1.59 -1.73 -25.64
C GLU A 445 0.41 -1.33 -24.75
N ILE A 446 -0.65 -2.13 -24.77
CA ILE A 446 -1.74 -2.07 -23.81
C ILE A 446 -1.55 -3.23 -22.86
N PHE A 447 -1.34 -2.95 -21.57
CA PHE A 447 -1.20 -3.98 -20.55
C PHE A 447 -1.99 -3.60 -19.29
N GLY A 448 -2.73 -4.56 -18.75
CA GLY A 448 -3.48 -4.34 -17.52
C GLY A 448 -3.87 -5.64 -16.84
N VAL A 449 -4.29 -5.50 -15.59
CA VAL A 449 -4.66 -6.63 -14.73
C VAL A 449 -6.04 -6.37 -14.15
N VAL A 450 -6.86 -7.42 -14.08
CA VAL A 450 -8.21 -7.36 -13.55
C VAL A 450 -8.45 -8.50 -12.57
N THR A 451 -9.36 -8.27 -11.61
CA THR A 451 -9.91 -9.30 -10.72
C THR A 451 -11.38 -9.45 -11.04
N VAL A 452 -11.86 -10.69 -11.21
CA VAL A 452 -13.25 -10.98 -11.57
C VAL A 452 -14.18 -10.64 -10.39
N PRO A 453 -15.20 -9.78 -10.58
CA PRO A 453 -16.17 -9.45 -9.55
C PRO A 453 -17.03 -10.63 -9.10
N GLU A 454 -17.60 -10.53 -7.90
CA GLU A 454 -18.48 -11.57 -7.33
C GLU A 454 -19.69 -11.92 -8.19
N THR A 455 -20.24 -10.95 -8.91
CA THR A 455 -21.43 -11.13 -9.77
C THR A 455 -21.11 -11.64 -11.17
N ALA A 456 -19.83 -11.75 -11.53
CA ALA A 456 -19.39 -12.03 -12.89
C ALA A 456 -19.17 -13.53 -13.12
N GLY A 457 -19.77 -14.06 -14.19
CA GLY A 457 -19.48 -15.38 -14.74
C GLY A 457 -18.73 -15.33 -16.07
N ARG A 458 -18.55 -14.13 -16.64
CA ARG A 458 -17.81 -13.90 -17.89
C ARG A 458 -17.00 -12.62 -17.86
N LEU A 459 -15.79 -12.68 -18.42
CA LEU A 459 -14.92 -11.54 -18.70
C LEU A 459 -15.06 -11.21 -20.18
N SER A 460 -15.42 -9.97 -20.49
CA SER A 460 -15.55 -9.45 -21.86
C SER A 460 -14.41 -8.49 -22.18
N VAL A 461 -13.60 -8.85 -23.18
CA VAL A 461 -12.55 -8.00 -23.73
C VAL A 461 -13.15 -7.17 -24.85
N LEU A 462 -13.16 -5.84 -24.70
CA LEU A 462 -13.60 -4.91 -25.72
C LEU A 462 -12.39 -4.17 -26.29
N LEU A 463 -12.09 -4.38 -27.57
CA LEU A 463 -11.08 -3.63 -28.32
C LEU A 463 -11.76 -2.37 -28.89
N LEU A 464 -11.73 -1.28 -28.11
CA LEU A 464 -12.45 -0.05 -28.41
C LEU A 464 -11.68 0.83 -29.37
N VAL A 465 -12.40 1.42 -30.32
CA VAL A 465 -11.94 2.49 -31.21
C VAL A 465 -12.95 3.62 -31.19
N LYS A 466 -12.48 4.86 -31.05
CA LYS A 466 -13.32 6.06 -31.04
C LYS A 466 -12.63 7.24 -31.72
N GLY A 467 -13.42 8.20 -32.19
CA GLY A 467 -12.93 9.50 -32.64
C GLY A 467 -12.30 9.53 -34.05
N GLN A 468 -12.38 8.44 -34.82
CA GLN A 468 -12.01 8.47 -36.24
C GLN A 468 -13.05 9.30 -37.02
N ARG A 469 -12.58 10.13 -37.94
CA ARG A 469 -13.39 11.12 -38.68
C ARG A 469 -13.52 10.77 -40.17
N ASN A 470 -12.50 10.13 -40.73
CA ASN A 470 -12.45 9.80 -42.16
C ASN A 470 -11.87 8.38 -42.39
N ARG A 471 -11.78 7.95 -43.65
CA ARG A 471 -11.30 6.61 -44.02
C ARG A 471 -9.79 6.40 -43.91
N GLN A 472 -9.02 7.48 -43.83
CA GLN A 472 -7.57 7.44 -43.63
C GLN A 472 -7.20 7.31 -42.15
N ASP A 473 -8.17 7.53 -41.25
CA ASP A 473 -8.02 7.26 -39.84
C ASP A 473 -8.13 5.75 -39.61
N VAL A 474 -7.05 5.15 -39.12
CA VAL A 474 -6.88 3.71 -38.98
C VAL A 474 -6.44 3.36 -37.56
N ALA A 475 -7.02 2.31 -37.00
CA ALA A 475 -6.58 1.70 -35.76
C ALA A 475 -6.36 0.21 -36.00
N VAL A 476 -5.22 -0.31 -35.55
CA VAL A 476 -4.89 -1.74 -35.57
C VAL A 476 -4.66 -2.18 -34.14
N LEU A 477 -5.37 -3.23 -33.71
CA LEU A 477 -5.10 -3.92 -32.44
C LEU A 477 -4.69 -5.37 -32.74
N HIS A 478 -3.54 -5.80 -32.24
CA HIS A 478 -2.98 -7.12 -32.53
C HIS A 478 -2.22 -7.70 -31.32
N ASP A 479 -1.83 -8.98 -31.41
CA ASP A 479 -1.21 -9.73 -30.31
C ASP A 479 -2.02 -9.67 -29.01
N ILE A 480 -3.34 -9.84 -29.13
CA ILE A 480 -4.24 -9.87 -27.98
C ILE A 480 -4.00 -11.18 -27.22
N ARG A 481 -3.54 -11.06 -25.98
CA ARG A 481 -3.29 -12.18 -25.08
C ARG A 481 -4.01 -11.94 -23.77
N LEU A 482 -4.65 -12.98 -23.28
CA LEU A 482 -5.26 -13.02 -21.96
C LEU A 482 -4.54 -14.11 -21.16
N TYR A 483 -4.13 -13.83 -19.94
CA TYR A 483 -3.42 -14.78 -19.09
C TYR A 483 -4.16 -14.92 -17.77
N ARG A 484 -4.46 -16.14 -17.34
CA ARG A 484 -4.97 -16.40 -16.00
C ARG A 484 -3.79 -16.40 -15.02
N LEU A 485 -3.81 -15.48 -14.08
CA LEU A 485 -2.78 -15.37 -13.06
C LEU A 485 -3.00 -16.44 -11.98
N LYS A 486 -1.88 -16.89 -11.40
CA LYS A 486 -1.87 -17.86 -10.29
C LYS A 486 -1.88 -17.16 -8.95
#